data_AF-A0A8B9GZ29-F1
#
_entry.id   AF-A0A8B9GZ29-F1
#
_cell.length_a   1.000
_cell.length_b   1.000
_cell.length_c   1.000
_cell.angle_alpha   90.00
_cell.angle_beta   90.00
_cell.angle_gamma   90.00
#
_symmetry.space_group_name_H-M   'P 1'
#
loop_
_entity.id
_entity.type
_entity.pdbx_description
1 polymer ?
#
loop_
_entity_poly.entity_id
_entity_poly.type
_entity_poly.pdbx_seq_one_letter_code
_entity_poly.pdbx_strand_id
1 'polypeptide(L)'
;MRSSQNWETRESLCCQFWEFRALGNPPCSTPCSDSSLQSVLEDVPEELSCIFMNYYQRATSAAVLGDQICVKLKETILQSVYNMAAKFICDQMRAKPPFNGNRGDLEKHILKSLAEQEGDKEEKFNNFLTYMNQLKIHFENFIRDRVRQYMAAENPQAASVIKEHIDHKQRIIISAAEEARNEVKLISGDINKWLEIFSNSLVDELGDTKVHLSGNVTKGVADYDFLVDVIKKELLIVMFREKPEEILIKHFCRCCWKQCPFCGAVCTNSQENHTEKHQTEFHRSSGITGRHFRGTKEFTIDFCTTNVATDNLKFSAGIPEKYYLYREFWTAGGDYAEWSISPDFPSPVYWRWFVCEFQENLEKHHNKTFTGRGEIPSEWKRFSQSEAVASLGINK
;
A
#
# COMPACT_ATOMS: atom_id res chain seq x y z
N MET A 1 24.68 -10.25 -10.09
CA MET A 1 25.29 -8.98 -10.57
C MET A 1 24.26 -8.32 -11.48
N ARG A 2 23.18 -7.66 -11.01
CA ARG A 2 23.00 -6.28 -10.46
C ARG A 2 23.83 -5.16 -11.10
N SER A 3 23.08 -4.09 -11.44
CA SER A 3 23.40 -2.72 -11.95
C SER A 3 23.98 -2.65 -13.37
N SER A 4 23.56 -1.77 -14.29
CA SER A 4 23.07 -0.39 -14.21
C SER A 4 22.25 -0.08 -15.50
N GLN A 5 20.95 0.28 -15.45
CA GLN A 5 20.38 1.64 -15.31
C GLN A 5 20.60 2.59 -16.52
N ASN A 6 19.49 2.85 -17.23
CA ASN A 6 18.98 4.17 -17.65
C ASN A 6 19.98 5.23 -18.11
N TRP A 7 20.52 5.11 -19.33
CA TRP A 7 21.27 6.20 -19.97
C TRP A 7 20.74 6.63 -21.36
N GLU A 8 19.83 5.87 -22.00
CA GLU A 8 19.51 6.06 -23.43
C GLU A 8 18.40 7.09 -23.76
N THR A 9 17.80 7.79 -22.80
CA THR A 9 16.69 8.74 -23.09
C THR A 9 16.98 10.20 -22.80
N ARG A 10 18.22 10.54 -22.46
CA ARG A 10 18.70 11.94 -22.41
C ARG A 10 19.58 12.34 -23.60
N GLU A 11 20.10 11.38 -24.36
CA GLU A 11 20.92 11.68 -25.55
C GLU A 11 20.11 12.04 -26.80
N SER A 12 18.82 11.67 -26.88
CA SER A 12 18.04 11.85 -28.12
C SER A 12 17.84 13.31 -28.56
N LEU A 13 17.96 14.31 -27.67
CA LEU A 13 17.80 15.73 -28.05
C LEU A 13 19.14 16.44 -28.31
N CYS A 14 20.25 16.00 -27.73
CA CYS A 14 21.58 16.44 -28.19
C CYS A 14 21.98 15.76 -29.51
N CYS A 15 21.58 14.50 -29.72
CA CYS A 15 21.89 13.75 -30.94
C CYS A 15 21.21 14.31 -32.21
N GLN A 16 20.04 14.96 -32.10
CA GLN A 16 19.43 15.64 -33.25
C GLN A 16 20.24 16.85 -33.74
N PHE A 17 21.17 17.38 -32.92
CA PHE A 17 22.15 18.37 -33.35
C PHE A 17 23.42 17.74 -33.97
N TRP A 18 23.76 16.51 -33.58
CA TRP A 18 24.93 15.78 -34.11
C TRP A 18 24.72 15.25 -35.54
N GLU A 19 23.48 14.96 -35.96
CA GLU A 19 23.19 14.56 -37.35
C GLU A 19 23.32 15.71 -38.37
N PHE A 20 23.44 16.97 -37.93
CA PHE A 20 23.69 18.11 -38.83
C PHE A 20 25.18 18.48 -38.98
N ARG A 21 26.07 17.89 -38.16
CA ARG A 21 27.54 18.00 -38.32
C ARG A 21 28.17 16.62 -38.57
N ALA A 22 27.91 16.06 -39.74
CA ALA A 22 28.91 15.21 -40.37
C ALA A 22 30.08 16.11 -40.79
N LEU A 23 31.15 16.11 -39.98
CA LEU A 23 32.57 16.02 -40.39
C LEU A 23 33.48 16.16 -39.15
N GLY A 24 33.64 15.05 -38.40
CA GLY A 24 34.92 14.66 -37.79
C GLY A 24 35.28 15.14 -36.38
N ASN A 25 34.59 14.68 -35.32
CA ASN A 25 35.18 14.44 -33.97
C ASN A 25 34.27 13.57 -33.07
N PRO A 26 34.79 12.88 -32.04
CA PRO A 26 34.06 11.85 -31.25
C PRO A 26 33.17 12.43 -30.13
N PRO A 27 32.21 11.65 -29.59
CA PRO A 27 31.15 12.15 -28.70
C PRO A 27 31.64 12.50 -27.28
N CYS A 28 31.14 13.60 -26.73
CA CYS A 28 31.48 14.14 -25.42
C CYS A 28 30.59 13.53 -24.32
N SER A 29 31.19 13.11 -23.21
CA SER A 29 30.58 12.33 -22.13
C SER A 29 30.18 13.16 -20.89
N THR A 30 29.78 14.43 -21.06
CA THR A 30 29.35 15.29 -19.94
C THR A 30 27.87 15.70 -20.03
N PRO A 31 27.12 15.76 -18.90
CA PRO A 31 25.72 16.17 -18.90
C PRO A 31 25.60 17.67 -19.22
N CYS A 32 24.78 18.04 -20.19
CA CYS A 32 24.57 19.44 -20.53
C CYS A 32 23.83 20.20 -19.40
N SER A 33 24.50 21.19 -18.80
CA SER A 33 23.90 22.26 -17.99
C SER A 33 23.42 23.42 -18.88
N ASP A 34 22.56 24.32 -18.40
CA ASP A 34 22.14 25.54 -19.15
C ASP A 34 23.34 26.35 -19.68
N SER A 35 24.45 26.36 -18.95
CA SER A 35 25.70 27.01 -19.36
C SER A 35 26.39 26.34 -20.57
N SER A 36 26.14 25.05 -20.81
CA SER A 36 26.74 24.28 -21.92
C SER A 36 25.93 24.39 -23.22
N LEU A 37 24.62 24.63 -23.15
CA LEU A 37 23.80 25.01 -24.31
C LEU A 37 24.22 26.39 -24.84
N GLN A 38 24.55 27.31 -23.93
CA GLN A 38 24.99 28.66 -24.27
C GLN A 38 26.30 28.67 -25.09
N SER A 39 27.27 27.82 -24.72
CA SER A 39 28.52 27.64 -25.48
C SER A 39 28.36 26.96 -26.84
N VAL A 40 27.30 26.16 -27.04
CA VAL A 40 27.03 25.49 -28.33
C VAL A 40 26.39 26.44 -29.35
N LEU A 41 25.75 27.51 -28.87
CA LEU A 41 25.03 28.49 -29.69
C LEU A 41 25.89 29.72 -30.08
N GLU A 42 27.14 29.81 -29.62
CA GLU A 42 28.04 30.96 -29.88
C GLU A 42 28.37 31.15 -31.37
N ASP A 43 28.36 30.08 -32.18
CA ASP A 43 28.66 30.10 -33.62
C ASP A 43 27.40 29.97 -34.51
N VAL A 44 26.20 30.01 -33.94
CA VAL A 44 24.93 29.83 -34.66
C VAL A 44 24.31 31.21 -34.94
N PRO A 45 23.78 31.49 -36.15
CA PRO A 45 23.07 32.74 -36.42
C PRO A 45 22.01 33.01 -35.37
N GLU A 46 21.95 34.25 -34.88
CA GLU A 46 21.14 34.66 -33.72
C GLU A 46 19.66 34.27 -33.85
N GLU A 47 19.13 34.31 -35.08
CA GLU A 47 17.77 33.88 -35.42
C GLU A 47 17.54 32.37 -35.20
N LEU A 48 18.49 31.53 -35.61
CA LEU A 48 18.43 30.06 -35.42
C LEU A 48 18.60 29.69 -33.94
N SER A 49 19.47 30.41 -33.22
CA SER A 49 19.64 30.27 -31.77
C SER A 49 18.36 30.62 -31.01
N CYS A 50 17.69 31.72 -31.39
CA CYS A 50 16.41 32.12 -30.81
C CYS A 50 15.30 31.11 -31.07
N ILE A 51 15.19 30.57 -32.29
CA ILE A 51 14.22 29.52 -32.65
C ILE A 51 14.48 28.25 -31.82
N PHE A 52 15.73 27.83 -31.69
CA PHE A 52 16.11 26.66 -30.90
C PHE A 52 15.81 26.84 -29.41
N MET A 53 16.16 27.98 -28.81
CA MET A 53 15.87 28.24 -27.39
C MET A 53 14.37 28.29 -27.11
N ASN A 54 13.58 28.87 -28.02
CA ASN A 54 12.12 28.85 -27.92
C ASN A 54 11.56 27.42 -28.02
N TYR A 55 12.07 26.61 -28.95
CA TYR A 55 11.69 25.20 -29.07
C TYR A 55 12.07 24.40 -27.82
N TYR A 56 13.30 24.58 -27.31
CA TYR A 56 13.81 23.90 -26.12
C TYR A 56 13.01 24.26 -24.85
N GLN A 57 12.69 25.53 -24.66
CA GLN A 57 11.86 25.99 -23.54
C GLN A 57 10.43 25.45 -23.63
N ARG A 58 9.85 25.41 -24.84
CA ARG A 58 8.53 24.83 -25.10
C ARG A 58 8.50 23.32 -24.83
N ALA A 59 9.49 22.59 -25.33
CA ALA A 59 9.64 21.15 -25.09
C ALA A 59 9.84 20.84 -23.61
N THR A 60 10.67 21.61 -22.91
CA THR A 60 10.88 21.46 -21.46
C THR A 60 9.59 21.71 -20.68
N SER A 61 8.84 22.76 -21.04
CA SER A 61 7.58 23.10 -20.37
C SER A 61 6.50 22.03 -20.57
N ALA A 62 6.42 21.47 -21.78
CA ALA A 62 5.49 20.41 -22.13
C ALA A 62 5.88 19.06 -21.49
N ALA A 63 7.18 18.76 -21.37
CA ALA A 63 7.66 17.58 -20.65
C ALA A 63 7.28 17.63 -19.16
N VAL A 64 7.54 18.76 -18.49
CA VAL A 64 7.19 18.96 -17.08
C VAL A 64 5.68 18.84 -16.86
N LEU A 65 4.88 19.44 -17.74
CA LEU A 65 3.43 19.36 -17.63
C LEU A 65 2.91 17.92 -17.86
N GLY A 66 3.41 17.23 -18.88
CA GLY A 66 3.04 15.85 -19.16
C GLY A 66 3.37 14.91 -18.00
N ASP A 67 4.55 15.05 -17.38
CA ASP A 67 4.92 14.31 -16.17
C ASP A 67 3.96 14.58 -15.00
N GLN A 68 3.66 15.86 -14.72
CA GLN A 68 2.72 16.22 -13.65
C GLN A 68 1.31 15.67 -13.89
N ILE A 69 0.81 15.73 -15.13
CA ILE A 69 -0.48 15.13 -15.51
C ILE A 69 -0.46 13.63 -15.24
N CYS A 70 0.56 12.92 -15.71
CA CYS A 70 0.68 11.46 -15.53
C CYS A 70 0.79 11.07 -14.05
N VAL A 71 1.53 11.82 -13.24
CA VAL A 71 1.63 11.60 -11.79
C VAL A 71 0.27 11.78 -11.11
N LYS A 72 -0.47 12.83 -11.47
CA LYS A 72 -1.81 13.12 -10.90
C LYS A 72 -2.85 12.09 -11.34
N LEU A 73 -2.80 11.65 -12.60
CA LEU A 73 -3.71 10.64 -13.13
C LEU A 73 -3.40 9.24 -12.59
N LYS A 74 -2.14 8.96 -12.22
CA LYS A 74 -1.71 7.64 -11.74
C LYS A 74 -2.62 7.09 -10.65
N GLU A 75 -2.93 7.87 -9.62
CA GLU A 75 -3.78 7.41 -8.51
C GLU A 75 -5.19 7.08 -8.97
N THR A 76 -5.76 7.92 -9.84
CA THR A 76 -7.11 7.73 -10.39
C THR A 76 -7.19 6.51 -11.30
N ILE A 77 -6.19 6.31 -12.16
CA ILE A 77 -6.06 5.13 -13.02
C ILE A 77 -5.91 3.88 -12.17
N LEU A 78 -4.99 3.90 -11.20
CA LEU A 78 -4.80 2.77 -10.29
C LEU A 78 -6.09 2.46 -9.54
N GLN A 79 -6.82 3.48 -9.07
CA GLN A 79 -8.12 3.28 -8.42
C GLN A 79 -9.14 2.65 -9.35
N SER A 80 -9.24 3.08 -10.61
CA SER A 80 -10.12 2.45 -11.61
C SER A 80 -9.72 1.00 -11.87
N VAL A 81 -8.42 0.73 -12.03
CA VAL A 81 -7.89 -0.64 -12.24
C VAL A 81 -8.15 -1.48 -10.99
N TYR A 82 -8.00 -0.93 -9.79
CA TYR A 82 -8.36 -1.60 -8.53
C TYR A 82 -9.85 -1.89 -8.45
N ASN A 83 -10.72 -0.97 -8.87
CA ASN A 83 -12.18 -1.19 -8.84
C ASN A 83 -12.61 -2.28 -9.83
N MET A 84 -12.04 -2.29 -11.04
CA MET A 84 -12.27 -3.34 -12.01
C MET A 84 -11.71 -4.68 -11.51
N ALA A 85 -10.45 -4.69 -11.06
CA ALA A 85 -9.83 -5.87 -10.49
C ALA A 85 -10.66 -6.36 -9.30
N ALA A 86 -11.13 -5.48 -8.43
CA ALA A 86 -12.02 -5.81 -7.32
C ALA A 86 -13.32 -6.45 -7.81
N LYS A 87 -13.96 -5.97 -8.89
CA LYS A 87 -15.14 -6.61 -9.47
C LYS A 87 -14.81 -8.02 -9.98
N PHE A 88 -13.73 -8.17 -10.75
CA PHE A 88 -13.25 -9.47 -11.24
C PHE A 88 -12.86 -10.43 -10.09
N ILE A 89 -12.22 -9.91 -9.05
CA ILE A 89 -11.86 -10.59 -7.79
C ILE A 89 -13.14 -11.01 -7.04
N CYS A 90 -14.14 -10.14 -6.97
CA CYS A 90 -15.40 -10.44 -6.29
C CYS A 90 -16.09 -11.63 -6.94
N ASP A 91 -16.08 -11.69 -8.27
CA ASP A 91 -16.77 -12.75 -9.00
C ASP A 91 -16.05 -14.10 -8.91
N GLN A 92 -14.73 -14.14 -8.72
CA GLN A 92 -13.97 -15.40 -8.76
C GLN A 92 -13.17 -15.75 -7.49
N MET A 93 -12.47 -14.78 -6.89
CA MET A 93 -11.64 -15.02 -5.70
C MET A 93 -12.42 -14.89 -4.39
N ARG A 94 -13.38 -13.96 -4.29
CA ARG A 94 -14.27 -13.87 -3.11
C ARG A 94 -15.29 -15.01 -3.04
N ALA A 95 -15.38 -15.86 -4.06
CA ALA A 95 -16.12 -17.11 -3.95
C ALA A 95 -15.33 -18.18 -3.16
N LYS A 96 -14.04 -17.96 -2.88
CA LYS A 96 -13.14 -18.97 -2.33
C LYS A 96 -12.37 -18.46 -1.10
N PRO A 97 -12.15 -19.31 -0.09
CA PRO A 97 -11.22 -19.00 0.99
C PRO A 97 -9.79 -18.75 0.47
N PRO A 98 -9.02 -17.83 1.07
CA PRO A 98 -9.31 -17.05 2.27
C PRO A 98 -9.98 -15.68 2.00
N PHE A 99 -10.40 -15.41 0.76
CA PHE A 99 -10.87 -14.09 0.32
C PHE A 99 -12.40 -13.94 0.32
N ASN A 100 -13.14 -14.99 0.69
CA ASN A 100 -14.60 -15.03 0.71
C ASN A 100 -15.25 -14.38 1.93
N GLY A 101 -14.46 -13.87 2.86
CA GLY A 101 -14.94 -13.20 4.07
C GLY A 101 -14.43 -11.77 4.21
N ASN A 102 -14.63 -11.21 5.40
CA ASN A 102 -14.12 -9.89 5.75
C ASN A 102 -12.65 -9.95 6.20
N ARG A 103 -12.11 -8.79 6.63
CA ARG A 103 -10.75 -8.65 7.14
C ARG A 103 -10.42 -9.61 8.29
N GLY A 104 -11.36 -9.80 9.22
CA GLY A 104 -11.22 -10.75 10.33
C GLY A 104 -11.21 -12.21 9.86
N ASP A 105 -11.93 -12.53 8.78
CA ASP A 105 -11.87 -13.87 8.18
C ASP A 105 -10.51 -14.18 7.56
N LEU A 106 -9.91 -13.19 6.88
CA LEU A 106 -8.54 -13.31 6.40
C LEU A 106 -7.54 -13.52 7.56
N GLU A 107 -7.70 -12.81 8.68
CA GLU A 107 -6.88 -13.01 9.88
C GLU A 107 -7.01 -14.44 10.42
N LYS A 108 -8.23 -14.98 10.50
CA LYS A 108 -8.45 -16.38 10.91
C LYS A 108 -7.70 -17.36 10.01
N HIS A 109 -7.72 -17.17 8.69
CA HIS A 109 -6.97 -18.03 7.77
C HIS A 109 -5.45 -17.97 7.97
N ILE A 110 -4.91 -16.80 8.29
CA ILE A 110 -3.49 -16.63 8.63
C ILE A 110 -3.16 -17.37 9.92
N LEU A 111 -3.98 -17.18 10.96
CA LEU A 111 -3.80 -17.87 12.24
C LEU A 111 -3.87 -19.39 12.08
N LYS A 112 -4.85 -19.90 11.31
CA LYS A 112 -4.88 -21.32 10.96
C LYS A 112 -3.59 -21.78 10.30
N SER A 113 -3.08 -21.04 9.30
CA SER A 113 -1.83 -21.36 8.62
C SER A 113 -0.62 -21.37 9.56
N LEU A 114 -0.56 -20.44 10.51
CA LEU A 114 0.51 -20.38 11.52
C LEU A 114 0.39 -21.54 12.52
N ALA A 115 -0.82 -21.88 12.96
CA ALA A 115 -1.05 -23.00 13.86
C ALA A 115 -0.74 -24.34 13.19
N GLU A 116 -1.10 -24.53 11.92
CA GLU A 116 -0.90 -25.77 11.17
C GLU A 116 0.46 -25.88 10.49
N GLN A 117 1.32 -24.86 10.60
CA GLN A 117 2.66 -24.90 10.04
C GLN A 117 3.44 -26.12 10.58
N GLU A 118 3.94 -26.92 9.64
CA GLU A 118 4.90 -28.01 9.89
C GLU A 118 6.31 -27.46 10.08
N GLY A 119 7.14 -28.16 10.85
CA GLY A 119 8.54 -27.81 11.05
C GLY A 119 8.91 -27.60 12.52
N ASP A 120 10.04 -26.91 12.72
CA ASP A 120 10.63 -26.68 14.04
C ASP A 120 9.78 -25.71 14.88
N LYS A 121 9.70 -25.97 16.19
CA LYS A 121 8.88 -25.19 17.12
C LYS A 121 9.38 -23.75 17.29
N GLU A 122 10.68 -23.52 17.27
CA GLU A 122 11.28 -22.18 17.35
C GLU A 122 11.01 -21.40 16.06
N GLU A 123 11.10 -22.05 14.89
CA GLU A 123 10.75 -21.44 13.61
C GLU A 123 9.27 -20.99 13.59
N LYS A 124 8.38 -21.89 14.02
CA LYS A 124 6.94 -21.59 14.13
C LYS A 124 6.68 -20.42 15.08
N PHE A 125 7.34 -20.40 16.23
CA PHE A 125 7.26 -19.29 17.17
C PHE A 125 7.76 -17.97 16.56
N ASN A 126 8.86 -17.98 15.80
CA ASN A 126 9.38 -16.81 15.11
C ASN A 126 8.42 -16.28 14.04
N ASN A 127 7.69 -17.16 13.36
CA ASN A 127 6.63 -16.74 12.42
C ASN A 127 5.45 -16.09 13.16
N PHE A 128 5.07 -16.62 14.33
CA PHE A 128 4.14 -15.93 15.22
C PHE A 128 4.67 -14.57 15.68
N LEU A 129 5.93 -14.43 16.06
CA LEU A 129 6.51 -13.13 16.42
C LEU A 129 6.49 -12.15 15.23
N THR A 130 6.78 -12.63 14.03
CA THR A 130 6.70 -11.83 12.79
C THR A 130 5.27 -11.36 12.55
N TYR A 131 4.29 -12.26 12.70
CA TYR A 131 2.87 -11.90 12.65
C TYR A 131 2.49 -10.81 13.67
N MET A 132 3.04 -10.87 14.89
CA MET A 132 2.68 -9.93 15.95
C MET A 132 3.35 -8.57 15.83
N ASN A 133 4.64 -8.55 15.47
CA ASN A 133 5.50 -7.36 15.46
C ASN A 133 5.59 -6.70 14.09
N GLN A 134 5.39 -7.48 13.02
CA GLN A 134 5.45 -7.04 11.62
C GLN A 134 4.18 -7.46 10.87
N LEU A 135 3.03 -7.21 11.51
CA LEU A 135 1.73 -7.72 11.09
C LEU A 135 1.41 -7.37 9.63
N LYS A 136 1.64 -6.12 9.21
CA LYS A 136 1.42 -5.70 7.81
C LYS A 136 2.23 -6.54 6.82
N ILE A 137 3.52 -6.77 7.09
CA ILE A 137 4.41 -7.57 6.24
C ILE A 137 3.93 -9.02 6.18
N HIS A 138 3.54 -9.58 7.32
CA HIS A 138 3.06 -10.97 7.37
C HIS A 138 1.77 -11.16 6.57
N PHE A 139 0.82 -10.23 6.70
CA PHE A 139 -0.41 -10.26 5.90
C PHE A 139 -0.11 -10.09 4.40
N GLU A 140 0.75 -9.13 4.03
CA GLU A 140 1.16 -8.91 2.64
C GLU A 140 1.77 -10.16 2.01
N ASN A 141 2.65 -10.86 2.74
CA ASN A 141 3.27 -12.11 2.27
C ASN A 141 2.23 -13.22 2.10
N PHE A 142 1.35 -13.42 3.08
CA PHE A 142 0.30 -14.42 2.98
C PHE A 142 -0.64 -14.16 1.79
N ILE A 143 -1.10 -12.91 1.63
CA ILE A 143 -1.94 -12.50 0.50
C ILE A 143 -1.20 -12.74 -0.81
N ARG A 144 0.07 -12.33 -0.90
CA ARG A 144 0.93 -12.53 -2.08
C ARG A 144 1.03 -13.98 -2.50
N ASP A 145 1.27 -14.88 -1.55
CA ASP A 145 1.38 -16.31 -1.85
C ASP A 145 0.05 -16.89 -2.34
N ARG A 146 -1.07 -16.51 -1.71
CA ARG A 146 -2.41 -16.97 -2.11
C ARG A 146 -2.84 -16.43 -3.47
N VAL A 147 -2.57 -15.16 -3.73
CA VAL A 147 -2.82 -14.50 -5.03
C VAL A 147 -2.02 -15.19 -6.14
N ARG A 148 -0.72 -15.47 -5.91
CA ARG A 148 0.13 -16.18 -6.88
C ARG A 148 -0.34 -17.60 -7.15
N GLN A 149 -0.68 -18.36 -6.10
CA GLN A 149 -1.23 -19.72 -6.22
C GLN A 149 -2.50 -19.71 -7.09
N TYR A 150 -3.42 -18.79 -6.82
CA TYR A 150 -4.65 -18.66 -7.58
C TYR A 150 -4.40 -18.36 -9.07
N MET A 151 -3.54 -17.38 -9.38
CA MET A 151 -3.25 -17.03 -10.79
C MET A 151 -2.52 -18.14 -11.53
N ALA A 152 -1.59 -18.85 -10.88
CA ALA A 152 -0.83 -19.91 -11.53
C ALA A 152 -1.68 -21.17 -11.78
N ALA A 153 -2.50 -21.58 -10.80
CA ALA A 153 -3.19 -22.87 -10.84
C ALA A 153 -4.65 -22.80 -11.27
N GLU A 154 -5.37 -21.72 -10.96
CA GLU A 154 -6.83 -21.68 -11.07
C GLU A 154 -7.35 -20.68 -12.12
N ASN A 155 -6.60 -19.63 -12.44
CA ASN A 155 -7.05 -18.61 -13.39
C ASN A 155 -5.89 -17.93 -14.14
N PRO A 156 -5.24 -18.64 -15.08
CA PRO A 156 -4.15 -18.08 -15.88
C PRO A 156 -4.59 -16.91 -16.77
N GLN A 157 -5.89 -16.77 -17.05
CA GLN A 157 -6.46 -15.68 -17.84
C GLN A 157 -6.64 -14.38 -17.04
N ALA A 158 -6.63 -14.43 -15.70
CA ALA A 158 -6.79 -13.24 -14.84
C ALA A 158 -5.77 -12.14 -15.16
N ALA A 159 -4.52 -12.53 -15.44
CA ALA A 159 -3.48 -11.59 -15.84
C ALA A 159 -3.79 -10.91 -17.18
N SER A 160 -4.39 -11.63 -18.13
CA SER A 160 -4.81 -11.07 -19.43
C SER A 160 -5.92 -10.06 -19.25
N VAL A 161 -6.95 -10.38 -18.47
CA VAL A 161 -8.10 -9.48 -18.23
C VAL A 161 -7.66 -8.18 -17.56
N ILE A 162 -6.79 -8.27 -16.54
CA ILE A 162 -6.24 -7.08 -15.87
C ILE A 162 -5.43 -6.23 -16.86
N LYS A 163 -4.60 -6.87 -17.70
CA LYS A 163 -3.82 -6.18 -18.73
C LYS A 163 -4.70 -5.51 -19.79
N GLU A 164 -5.72 -6.20 -20.30
CA GLU A 164 -6.64 -5.66 -21.30
C GLU A 164 -7.38 -4.42 -20.79
N HIS A 165 -7.75 -4.39 -19.50
CA HIS A 165 -8.36 -3.22 -18.90
C HIS A 165 -7.39 -2.05 -18.72
N ILE A 166 -6.15 -2.33 -18.31
CA ILE A 166 -5.07 -1.34 -18.26
C ILE A 166 -4.88 -0.74 -19.67
N ASP A 167 -4.74 -1.58 -20.69
CA ASP A 167 -4.57 -1.15 -22.08
C ASP A 167 -5.79 -0.33 -22.57
N HIS A 168 -7.01 -0.69 -22.17
CA HIS A 168 -8.21 0.06 -22.48
C HIS A 168 -8.22 1.46 -21.85
N LYS A 169 -7.90 1.58 -20.56
CA LYS A 169 -7.79 2.88 -19.88
C LYS A 169 -6.68 3.74 -20.46
N GLN A 170 -5.56 3.14 -20.86
CA GLN A 170 -4.50 3.86 -21.56
C GLN A 170 -4.99 4.44 -22.90
N ARG A 171 -5.72 3.65 -23.70
CA ARG A 171 -6.29 4.14 -24.96
C ARG A 171 -7.22 5.32 -24.76
N ILE A 172 -8.11 5.27 -23.76
CA ILE A 172 -9.02 6.37 -23.42
C ILE A 172 -8.25 7.66 -23.14
N ILE A 173 -7.20 7.60 -22.31
CA ILE A 173 -6.43 8.79 -21.94
C ILE A 173 -5.65 9.36 -23.13
N ILE A 174 -5.05 8.50 -23.94
CA ILE A 174 -4.34 8.92 -25.15
C ILE A 174 -5.32 9.59 -26.11
N SER A 175 -6.48 9.00 -26.35
CA SER A 175 -7.51 9.57 -27.23
C SER A 175 -8.01 10.92 -26.70
N ALA A 176 -8.24 11.07 -25.40
CA ALA A 176 -8.63 12.34 -24.79
C ALA A 176 -7.55 13.42 -24.98
N ALA A 177 -6.27 13.07 -24.83
CA ALA A 177 -5.16 14.00 -25.03
C ALA A 177 -5.04 14.45 -26.50
N GLU A 178 -5.27 13.52 -27.44
CA GLU A 178 -5.27 13.79 -28.87
C GLU A 178 -6.47 14.66 -29.31
N GLU A 179 -7.65 14.40 -28.76
CA GLU A 179 -8.86 15.20 -28.97
C GLU A 179 -8.66 16.62 -28.45
N ALA A 180 -8.22 16.78 -27.20
CA ALA A 180 -7.93 18.07 -26.60
C ALA A 180 -6.90 18.87 -27.41
N ARG A 181 -5.87 18.20 -27.95
CA ARG A 181 -4.88 18.81 -28.84
C ARG A 181 -5.54 19.31 -30.14
N ASN A 182 -6.38 18.52 -30.77
CA ASN A 182 -7.02 18.87 -32.03
C ASN A 182 -7.97 20.06 -31.84
N GLU A 183 -8.77 20.04 -30.78
CA GLU A 183 -9.73 21.10 -30.47
C GLU A 183 -9.03 22.41 -30.05
N VAL A 184 -8.02 22.35 -29.18
CA VAL A 184 -7.32 23.57 -28.74
C VAL A 184 -6.64 24.27 -29.92
N LYS A 185 -6.08 23.50 -30.88
CA LYS A 185 -5.51 24.04 -32.12
C LYS A 185 -6.59 24.70 -33.00
N LEU A 186 -7.77 24.10 -33.10
CA LEU A 186 -8.89 24.62 -33.89
C LEU A 186 -9.39 25.97 -33.35
N ILE A 187 -9.54 26.09 -32.03
CA ILE A 187 -10.07 27.31 -31.38
C ILE A 187 -8.98 28.32 -30.98
N SER A 188 -7.72 28.04 -31.33
CA SER A 188 -6.56 28.83 -30.89
C SER A 188 -6.52 29.06 -29.37
N GLY A 189 -6.88 28.01 -28.62
CA GLY A 189 -6.94 28.04 -27.16
C GLY A 189 -5.56 27.97 -26.50
N ASP A 190 -5.53 28.27 -25.20
CA ASP A 190 -4.35 28.13 -24.36
C ASP A 190 -4.31 26.76 -23.67
N ILE A 191 -3.26 26.55 -22.87
CA ILE A 191 -3.09 25.30 -22.13
C ILE A 191 -4.21 25.04 -21.10
N ASN A 192 -4.84 26.09 -20.55
CA ASN A 192 -5.96 25.91 -19.64
C ASN A 192 -7.16 25.35 -20.38
N LYS A 193 -7.39 25.81 -21.61
CA LYS A 193 -8.44 25.27 -22.46
C LYS A 193 -8.18 23.82 -22.86
N TRP A 194 -6.92 23.47 -23.19
CA TRP A 194 -6.54 22.07 -23.41
C TRP A 194 -6.82 21.21 -22.17
N LEU A 195 -6.43 21.66 -20.97
CA LEU A 195 -6.67 20.94 -19.72
C LEU A 195 -8.17 20.77 -19.43
N GLU A 196 -8.98 21.80 -19.67
CA GLU A 196 -10.42 21.74 -19.50
C GLU A 196 -11.06 20.67 -20.40
N ILE A 197 -10.72 20.67 -21.69
CA ILE A 197 -11.23 19.68 -22.67
C ILE A 197 -10.77 18.28 -22.26
N PHE A 198 -9.48 18.12 -22.02
CA PHE A 198 -8.89 16.85 -21.59
C PHE A 198 -9.56 16.29 -20.32
N SER A 199 -9.73 17.12 -19.28
CA SER A 199 -10.38 16.68 -18.04
C SER A 199 -11.85 16.32 -18.25
N ASN A 200 -12.58 17.09 -19.06
CA ASN A 200 -13.98 16.81 -19.38
C ASN A 200 -14.15 15.46 -20.08
N SER A 201 -13.30 15.15 -21.06
CA SER A 201 -13.34 13.86 -21.79
C SER A 201 -13.05 12.65 -20.90
N LEU A 202 -12.49 12.84 -19.70
CA LEU A 202 -12.17 11.77 -18.76
C LEU A 202 -13.20 11.55 -17.65
N VAL A 203 -14.20 12.43 -17.51
CA VAL A 203 -15.13 12.41 -16.37
C VAL A 203 -15.87 11.08 -16.25
N ASP A 204 -16.40 10.56 -17.35
CA ASP A 204 -17.20 9.34 -17.35
C ASP A 204 -16.36 8.09 -17.03
N GLU A 205 -15.06 8.11 -17.38
CA GLU A 205 -14.18 6.95 -17.31
C GLU A 205 -13.30 6.90 -16.05
N LEU A 206 -12.98 8.07 -15.48
CA LEU A 206 -12.04 8.23 -14.37
C LEU A 206 -12.61 9.08 -13.22
N GLY A 207 -13.81 9.67 -13.36
CA GLY A 207 -14.36 10.61 -12.39
C GLY A 207 -13.82 12.03 -12.58
N ASP A 208 -14.07 12.92 -11.60
CA ASP A 208 -13.69 14.34 -11.72
C ASP A 208 -12.17 14.55 -11.63
N THR A 209 -11.50 14.48 -12.78
CA THR A 209 -10.05 14.71 -12.90
C THR A 209 -9.63 16.18 -12.78
N LYS A 210 -10.58 17.13 -12.82
CA LYS A 210 -10.26 18.57 -12.76
C LYS A 210 -9.62 18.95 -11.44
N VAL A 211 -10.15 18.41 -10.34
CA VAL A 211 -9.64 18.62 -8.98
C VAL A 211 -8.19 18.12 -8.86
N HIS A 212 -7.87 17.02 -9.54
CA HIS A 212 -6.52 16.45 -9.51
C HIS A 212 -5.54 17.28 -10.35
N LEU A 213 -5.99 17.90 -11.44
CA LEU A 213 -5.14 18.58 -12.42
C LEU A 213 -4.90 20.07 -12.15
N SER A 214 -5.67 20.72 -11.28
CA SER A 214 -5.69 22.18 -11.03
C SER A 214 -4.47 22.82 -10.32
N GLY A 215 -3.27 22.23 -10.37
CA GLY A 215 -2.05 22.79 -9.76
C GLY A 215 -1.26 23.67 -10.74
N ASN A 216 -0.27 24.45 -10.25
CA ASN A 216 0.59 25.39 -10.99
C ASN A 216 0.93 24.94 -12.43
N VAL A 217 0.07 25.28 -13.38
CA VAL A 217 0.24 24.95 -14.80
C VAL A 217 1.37 25.81 -15.37
N THR A 218 2.32 25.17 -16.05
CA THR A 218 3.48 25.87 -16.63
C THR A 218 3.02 26.83 -17.73
N LYS A 219 3.34 28.12 -17.57
CA LYS A 219 3.17 29.12 -18.65
C LYS A 219 4.16 28.80 -19.76
N GLY A 220 3.70 28.73 -21.01
CA GLY A 220 4.58 28.59 -22.19
C GLY A 220 4.48 27.26 -22.95
N VAL A 221 3.55 26.36 -22.58
CA VAL A 221 3.25 25.18 -23.40
C VAL A 221 2.46 25.62 -24.63
N ALA A 222 3.10 25.58 -25.79
CA ALA A 222 2.47 25.77 -27.10
C ALA A 222 2.68 24.57 -28.04
N ASP A 223 3.48 23.58 -27.61
CA ASP A 223 3.72 22.35 -28.34
C ASP A 223 2.84 21.23 -27.79
N TYR A 224 1.61 21.19 -28.28
CA TYR A 224 0.62 20.20 -27.88
C TYR A 224 0.88 18.82 -28.48
N ASP A 225 1.63 18.72 -29.59
CA ASP A 225 2.03 17.43 -30.18
C ASP A 225 3.03 16.74 -29.25
N PHE A 226 4.05 17.48 -28.82
CA PHE A 226 5.04 16.98 -27.87
C PHE A 226 4.43 16.65 -26.50
N LEU A 227 3.46 17.43 -26.02
CA LEU A 227 2.72 17.11 -24.79
C LEU A 227 2.01 15.75 -24.87
N VAL A 228 1.34 15.45 -26.00
CA VAL A 228 0.69 14.15 -26.22
C VAL A 228 1.72 13.02 -26.24
N ASP A 229 2.88 13.22 -26.87
CA ASP A 229 3.94 12.21 -26.93
C ASP A 229 4.54 11.91 -25.55
N VAL A 230 4.72 12.94 -24.71
CA VAL A 230 5.13 12.78 -23.31
C VAL A 230 4.09 11.97 -22.55
N ILE A 231 2.81 12.30 -22.68
CA ILE A 231 1.72 11.56 -22.01
C ILE A 231 1.70 10.09 -22.46
N LYS A 232 1.80 9.80 -23.76
CA LYS A 232 1.86 8.44 -24.29
C LYS A 232 3.00 7.65 -23.67
N LYS A 233 4.19 8.25 -23.60
CA LYS A 233 5.40 7.61 -23.08
C LYS A 233 5.35 7.39 -21.57
N GLU A 234 4.96 8.40 -20.81
CA GLU A 234 4.92 8.33 -19.35
C GLU A 234 3.81 7.38 -18.86
N LEU A 235 2.64 7.34 -19.51
CA LEU A 235 1.58 6.37 -19.19
C LEU A 235 2.06 4.93 -19.38
N LEU A 236 2.79 4.63 -20.47
CA LEU A 236 3.38 3.30 -20.67
C LEU A 236 4.30 2.91 -19.50
N ILE A 237 5.14 3.84 -19.04
CA ILE A 237 6.07 3.58 -17.93
C ILE A 237 5.31 3.37 -16.61
N VAL A 238 4.30 4.20 -16.34
CA VAL A 238 3.53 4.15 -15.09
C VAL A 238 2.66 2.90 -15.00
N MET A 239 2.05 2.48 -16.10
CA MET A 239 1.04 1.40 -16.12
C MET A 239 1.67 0.00 -16.26
N PHE A 240 2.78 -0.17 -16.99
CA PHE A 240 3.42 -1.48 -17.19
C PHE A 240 4.34 -1.94 -16.05
N ARG A 241 4.62 -1.08 -15.06
CA ARG A 241 5.46 -1.46 -13.92
C ARG A 241 4.73 -2.33 -12.91
N GLU A 242 3.41 -2.24 -12.80
CA GLU A 242 2.64 -2.99 -11.80
C GLU A 242 2.08 -4.28 -12.42
N LYS A 243 2.58 -5.42 -11.94
CA LYS A 243 2.04 -6.72 -12.34
C LYS A 243 0.60 -6.87 -11.81
N PRO A 244 -0.28 -7.58 -12.53
CA PRO A 244 -1.63 -7.91 -12.06
C PRO A 244 -1.65 -8.43 -10.62
N GLU A 245 -0.67 -9.27 -10.25
CA GLU A 245 -0.55 -9.79 -8.88
C GLU A 245 -0.32 -8.72 -7.82
N GLU A 246 0.55 -7.74 -8.11
CA GLU A 246 0.83 -6.65 -7.16
C GLU A 246 -0.41 -5.76 -6.99
N ILE A 247 -1.22 -5.63 -8.04
CA ILE A 247 -2.48 -4.88 -7.98
C ILE A 247 -3.46 -5.58 -7.02
N LEU A 248 -3.61 -6.90 -7.15
CA LEU A 248 -4.46 -7.71 -6.27
C LEU A 248 -3.96 -7.67 -4.81
N ILE A 249 -2.65 -7.81 -4.59
CA ILE A 249 -2.03 -7.75 -3.27
C ILE A 249 -2.32 -6.41 -2.61
N LYS A 250 -2.06 -5.30 -3.31
CA LYS A 250 -2.35 -3.96 -2.81
C LYS A 250 -3.83 -3.80 -2.46
N HIS A 251 -4.74 -4.27 -3.32
CA HIS A 251 -6.17 -4.20 -3.05
C HIS A 251 -6.54 -4.89 -1.72
N PHE A 252 -6.09 -6.11 -1.49
CA PHE A 252 -6.36 -6.83 -0.24
C PHE A 252 -5.64 -6.27 1.00
N CYS A 253 -4.59 -5.45 0.79
CA CYS A 253 -3.84 -4.81 1.86
C CYS A 253 -4.31 -3.38 2.20
N ARG A 254 -5.20 -2.78 1.40
CA ARG A 254 -5.80 -1.47 1.67
C ARG A 254 -6.82 -1.59 2.78
N CYS A 255 -6.36 -1.47 4.02
CA CYS A 255 -7.17 -1.58 5.23
C CYS A 255 -6.50 -0.89 6.41
N CYS A 256 -7.18 -0.83 7.55
CA CYS A 256 -6.60 -0.26 8.76
C CYS A 256 -5.56 -1.18 9.39
N TRP A 257 -4.38 -0.64 9.68
CA TRP A 257 -3.27 -1.36 10.32
C TRP A 257 -3.00 -0.93 11.76
N LYS A 258 -3.88 -0.11 12.35
CA LYS A 258 -3.77 0.30 13.75
C LYS A 258 -3.91 -0.93 14.66
N GLN A 259 -3.13 -0.95 15.72
CA GLN A 259 -3.08 -2.06 16.69
C GLN A 259 -3.63 -1.64 18.04
N CYS A 260 -4.31 -2.57 18.72
CA CYS A 260 -4.85 -2.37 20.05
C CYS A 260 -3.69 -2.08 21.02
N PRO A 261 -3.73 -0.98 21.79
CA PRO A 261 -2.61 -0.57 22.63
C PRO A 261 -2.35 -1.53 23.80
N PHE A 262 -3.29 -2.44 24.11
CA PHE A 262 -3.11 -3.44 25.17
C PHE A 262 -2.49 -4.75 24.69
N CYS A 263 -3.01 -5.29 23.59
CA CYS A 263 -2.67 -6.64 23.16
C CYS A 263 -2.05 -6.71 21.76
N GLY A 264 -2.00 -5.59 21.01
CA GLY A 264 -1.45 -5.55 19.65
C GLY A 264 -2.30 -6.22 18.57
N ALA A 265 -3.56 -6.57 18.87
CA ALA A 265 -4.50 -7.08 17.87
C ALA A 265 -4.80 -5.98 16.83
N VAL A 266 -4.96 -6.35 15.55
CA VAL A 266 -5.14 -5.38 14.46
C VAL A 266 -6.59 -4.99 14.30
N CYS A 267 -6.84 -3.75 13.89
CA CYS A 267 -8.18 -3.29 13.53
C CYS A 267 -8.75 -4.10 12.35
N THR A 268 -10.04 -4.42 12.42
CA THR A 268 -10.74 -5.18 11.39
C THR A 268 -11.38 -4.30 10.30
N ASN A 269 -11.27 -2.97 10.42
CA ASN A 269 -11.85 -2.07 9.44
C ASN A 269 -11.10 -2.16 8.10
N SER A 270 -11.85 -2.42 7.03
CA SER A 270 -11.33 -2.56 5.66
C SER A 270 -11.00 -1.23 4.98
N GLN A 271 -11.23 -0.09 5.63
CA GLN A 271 -10.91 1.23 5.10
C GLN A 271 -9.64 1.80 5.75
N GLU A 272 -8.71 2.30 4.94
CA GLU A 272 -7.56 3.06 5.41
C GLU A 272 -8.01 4.41 5.97
N ASN A 273 -7.38 4.87 7.05
CA ASN A 273 -7.65 6.18 7.67
C ASN A 273 -9.13 6.45 7.99
N HIS A 274 -9.88 5.40 8.36
CA HIS A 274 -11.27 5.56 8.81
C HIS A 274 -11.35 6.44 10.07
N THR A 275 -12.46 7.18 10.21
CA THR A 275 -12.67 8.14 11.32
C THR A 275 -13.32 7.51 12.55
N GLU A 276 -13.93 6.34 12.40
CA GLU A 276 -14.52 5.59 13.52
C GLU A 276 -13.46 5.06 14.47
N LYS A 277 -13.84 4.75 15.71
CA LYS A 277 -12.94 4.09 16.67
C LYS A 277 -12.45 2.75 16.12
N HIS A 278 -11.17 2.47 16.32
CA HIS A 278 -10.57 1.19 16.00
C HIS A 278 -11.15 0.08 16.89
N GLN A 279 -11.48 -1.04 16.28
CA GLN A 279 -12.03 -2.21 16.97
C GLN A 279 -11.60 -3.52 16.31
N THR A 280 -11.65 -4.59 17.08
CA THR A 280 -11.46 -5.96 16.64
C THR A 280 -12.15 -6.92 17.59
N GLU A 281 -12.62 -8.05 17.08
CA GLU A 281 -13.21 -9.11 17.88
C GLU A 281 -12.14 -10.07 18.43
N PHE A 282 -10.99 -10.14 17.74
CA PHE A 282 -9.98 -11.16 17.97
C PHE A 282 -8.84 -10.67 18.86
N HIS A 283 -9.21 -10.21 20.05
CA HIS A 283 -8.25 -9.78 21.06
C HIS A 283 -7.43 -10.95 21.61
N ARG A 284 -6.19 -10.65 22.05
CA ARG A 284 -5.26 -11.64 22.62
C ARG A 284 -4.84 -11.28 24.04
N SER A 285 -4.28 -12.25 24.75
CA SER A 285 -3.70 -12.00 26.07
C SER A 285 -2.59 -10.96 25.98
N SER A 286 -2.58 -10.00 26.91
CA SER A 286 -1.58 -8.91 26.88
C SER A 286 -0.17 -9.40 27.22
N GLY A 287 -0.03 -10.56 27.90
CA GLY A 287 1.28 -11.14 28.21
C GLY A 287 2.08 -11.54 26.98
N ILE A 288 1.39 -11.89 25.88
CA ILE A 288 2.02 -12.26 24.61
C ILE A 288 2.92 -11.13 24.08
N THR A 289 2.55 -9.86 24.33
CA THR A 289 3.33 -8.68 23.93
C THR A 289 4.34 -8.23 24.99
N GLY A 290 4.69 -9.07 25.95
CA GLY A 290 5.68 -8.72 26.99
C GLY A 290 5.09 -8.04 28.23
N ARG A 291 3.77 -7.86 28.29
CA ARG A 291 3.13 -7.12 29.39
C ARG A 291 3.14 -7.96 30.67
N HIS A 292 3.54 -7.32 31.76
CA HIS A 292 3.76 -7.98 33.04
C HIS A 292 3.35 -7.07 34.20
N PHE A 293 3.21 -7.63 35.39
CA PHE A 293 2.91 -6.84 36.59
C PHE A 293 4.11 -5.96 36.95
N ARG A 294 3.84 -4.68 37.23
CA ARG A 294 4.88 -3.69 37.54
C ARG A 294 5.68 -4.14 38.77
N GLY A 295 7.01 -4.11 38.65
CA GLY A 295 7.91 -4.51 39.74
C GLY A 295 8.14 -6.02 39.85
N THR A 296 7.58 -6.84 38.96
CA THR A 296 7.79 -8.29 38.94
C THR A 296 8.24 -8.78 37.56
N LYS A 297 8.52 -10.08 37.45
CA LYS A 297 8.71 -10.76 36.16
C LYS A 297 7.44 -11.49 35.69
N GLU A 298 6.36 -11.39 36.43
CA GLU A 298 5.14 -12.16 36.22
C GLU A 298 4.32 -11.58 35.06
N PHE A 299 4.12 -12.34 33.98
CA PHE A 299 3.26 -11.93 32.87
C PHE A 299 1.83 -11.65 33.34
N THR A 300 1.08 -10.83 32.59
CA THR A 300 -0.39 -10.87 32.68
C THR A 300 -0.93 -11.89 31.69
N ILE A 301 -1.88 -12.72 32.12
CA ILE A 301 -2.60 -13.65 31.23
C ILE A 301 -3.91 -13.04 30.71
N ASP A 302 -4.30 -11.87 31.21
CA ASP A 302 -5.62 -11.31 30.97
C ASP A 302 -5.78 -10.77 29.55
N PHE A 303 -6.98 -11.00 29.01
CA PHE A 303 -7.42 -10.41 27.76
C PHE A 303 -7.86 -8.98 28.01
N CYS A 304 -7.63 -8.08 27.05
CA CYS A 304 -8.07 -6.70 27.20
C CYS A 304 -9.60 -6.58 27.32
N THR A 305 -10.37 -7.48 26.70
CA THR A 305 -11.84 -7.56 26.85
C THR A 305 -12.25 -7.85 28.30
N THR A 306 -11.54 -8.76 28.98
CA THR A 306 -11.73 -9.06 30.41
C THR A 306 -11.30 -7.88 31.30
N ASN A 307 -10.17 -7.26 30.95
CA ASN A 307 -9.65 -6.14 31.73
C ASN A 307 -10.59 -4.93 31.74
N VAL A 308 -11.17 -4.57 30.58
CA VAL A 308 -12.12 -3.44 30.50
C VAL A 308 -13.46 -3.71 31.18
N ALA A 309 -13.80 -4.99 31.42
CA ALA A 309 -14.97 -5.40 32.20
C ALA A 309 -14.75 -5.32 33.72
N THR A 310 -13.51 -5.12 34.18
CA THR A 310 -13.14 -5.20 35.60
C THR A 310 -13.04 -3.80 36.22
N ASP A 311 -13.89 -3.50 37.20
CA ASP A 311 -14.06 -2.14 37.75
C ASP A 311 -12.78 -1.51 38.34
N ASN A 312 -11.98 -2.29 39.06
CA ASN A 312 -10.85 -1.74 39.83
C ASN A 312 -9.47 -2.05 39.22
N LEU A 313 -9.43 -2.59 38.01
CA LEU A 313 -8.16 -2.91 37.36
C LEU A 313 -7.52 -1.65 36.77
N LYS A 314 -6.24 -1.44 37.10
CA LYS A 314 -5.48 -0.25 36.68
C LYS A 314 -4.34 -0.62 35.75
N PHE A 315 -4.01 0.27 34.84
CA PHE A 315 -2.80 0.20 34.01
C PHE A 315 -2.05 1.52 33.96
N SER A 316 -0.77 1.45 33.60
CA SER A 316 0.04 2.62 33.24
C SER A 316 0.14 2.71 31.72
N ALA A 317 -0.03 3.92 31.18
CA ALA A 317 0.10 4.22 29.76
C ALA A 317 1.51 4.74 29.41
N GLY A 318 2.55 4.17 30.02
CA GLY A 318 3.95 4.60 29.82
C GLY A 318 4.35 5.87 30.60
N ILE A 319 3.43 6.47 31.37
CA ILE A 319 3.72 7.59 32.26
C ILE A 319 4.02 7.04 33.66
N PRO A 320 5.21 7.33 34.23
CA PRO A 320 5.53 6.93 35.59
C PRO A 320 4.49 7.44 36.58
N GLU A 321 4.07 6.57 37.50
CA GLU A 321 3.18 6.89 38.64
C GLU A 321 1.76 7.33 38.28
N LYS A 322 1.42 7.45 36.99
CA LYS A 322 0.06 7.69 36.53
C LYS A 322 -0.62 6.38 36.14
N TYR A 323 -1.79 6.15 36.74
CA TYR A 323 -2.61 4.98 36.50
C TYR A 323 -3.98 5.39 35.96
N TYR A 324 -4.49 4.59 35.04
CA TYR A 324 -5.82 4.71 34.47
C TYR A 324 -6.60 3.43 34.75
N LEU A 325 -7.92 3.54 34.88
CA LEU A 325 -8.78 2.38 34.98
C LEU A 325 -8.93 1.75 33.60
N TYR A 326 -8.87 0.42 33.52
CA TYR A 326 -9.14 -0.28 32.27
C TYR A 326 -10.56 -0.01 31.76
N ARG A 327 -11.55 0.04 32.65
CA ARG A 327 -12.94 0.36 32.30
C ARG A 327 -13.10 1.74 31.64
N GLU A 328 -12.17 2.66 31.90
CA GLU A 328 -12.17 4.04 31.36
C GLU A 328 -10.89 4.32 30.56
N PHE A 329 -10.36 3.30 29.87
CA PHE A 329 -9.03 3.38 29.25
C PHE A 329 -8.84 4.54 28.28
N TRP A 330 -9.92 4.99 27.62
CA TRP A 330 -9.89 6.12 26.69
C TRP A 330 -9.42 7.43 27.35
N THR A 331 -9.57 7.56 28.68
CA THR A 331 -9.07 8.73 29.45
C THR A 331 -7.54 8.85 29.43
N ALA A 332 -6.83 7.79 29.04
CA ALA A 332 -5.38 7.81 28.87
C ALA A 332 -4.92 8.64 27.65
N GLY A 333 -5.82 8.96 26.71
CA GLY A 333 -5.50 9.72 25.50
C GLY A 333 -4.66 8.93 24.49
N GLY A 334 -4.24 9.60 23.42
CA GLY A 334 -3.45 8.99 22.33
C GLY A 334 -4.16 7.77 21.74
N ASP A 335 -3.41 6.71 21.43
CA ASP A 335 -3.97 5.48 20.86
C ASP A 335 -5.07 4.85 21.73
N TYR A 336 -5.09 5.08 23.05
CA TYR A 336 -6.16 4.54 23.91
C TYR A 336 -7.52 5.22 23.66
N ALA A 337 -7.55 6.51 23.30
CA ALA A 337 -8.79 7.22 23.05
C ALA A 337 -9.45 6.82 21.72
N GLU A 338 -8.63 6.42 20.74
CA GLU A 338 -9.04 6.03 19.39
C GLU A 338 -9.57 4.59 19.30
N TRP A 339 -9.51 3.80 20.38
CA TRP A 339 -9.93 2.41 20.40
C TRP A 339 -11.27 2.20 21.11
N SER A 340 -12.02 1.21 20.64
CA SER A 340 -13.19 0.63 21.29
C SER A 340 -12.91 -0.85 21.55
N ILE A 341 -13.02 -1.26 22.80
CA ILE A 341 -12.80 -2.66 23.24
C ILE A 341 -14.08 -3.08 23.95
N SER A 342 -14.83 -4.00 23.34
CA SER A 342 -16.04 -4.53 23.97
C SER A 342 -15.70 -5.67 24.92
N PRO A 343 -16.26 -5.69 26.15
CA PRO A 343 -16.14 -6.82 27.06
C PRO A 343 -16.92 -8.06 26.56
N ASP A 344 -17.85 -7.87 25.62
CA ASP A 344 -18.73 -8.94 25.12
C ASP A 344 -18.01 -9.93 24.19
N PHE A 345 -16.83 -9.57 23.68
CA PHE A 345 -16.06 -10.46 22.82
C PHE A 345 -15.36 -11.55 23.62
N PRO A 346 -15.54 -12.83 23.23
CA PRO A 346 -14.98 -13.96 23.97
C PRO A 346 -13.46 -13.94 23.89
N SER A 347 -12.78 -14.36 24.95
CA SER A 347 -11.34 -14.62 24.88
C SER A 347 -11.10 -15.84 23.98
N PRO A 348 -10.44 -15.70 22.82
CA PRO A 348 -10.32 -16.80 21.87
C PRO A 348 -9.54 -17.98 22.45
N VAL A 349 -10.08 -19.19 22.33
CA VAL A 349 -9.41 -20.46 22.69
C VAL A 349 -8.05 -20.56 21.99
N TYR A 350 -7.99 -20.09 20.74
CA TYR A 350 -6.75 -20.00 19.97
C TYR A 350 -5.59 -19.36 20.74
N TRP A 351 -5.81 -18.20 21.37
CA TRP A 351 -4.74 -17.50 22.09
C TRP A 351 -4.40 -18.14 23.44
N ARG A 352 -5.33 -18.87 24.04
CA ARG A 352 -5.07 -19.67 25.26
C ARG A 352 -4.17 -20.85 24.93
N TRP A 353 -4.50 -21.58 23.85
CA TRP A 353 -3.63 -22.64 23.32
C TRP A 353 -2.25 -22.09 22.97
N PHE A 354 -2.16 -20.96 22.25
CA PHE A 354 -0.87 -20.35 21.88
C PHE A 354 0.01 -20.08 23.10
N VAL A 355 -0.55 -19.51 24.17
CA VAL A 355 0.21 -19.23 25.40
C VAL A 355 0.72 -20.51 26.05
N CYS A 356 -0.09 -21.58 26.10
CA CYS A 356 0.34 -22.88 26.61
C CYS A 356 1.41 -23.53 25.72
N GLU A 357 1.20 -23.50 24.40
CA GLU A 357 2.08 -24.14 23.43
C GLU A 357 3.46 -23.49 23.44
N PHE A 358 3.53 -22.15 23.47
CA PHE A 358 4.77 -21.39 23.37
C PHE A 358 5.19 -20.74 24.68
N GLN A 359 4.80 -21.32 25.83
CA GLN A 359 5.10 -20.77 27.15
C GLN A 359 6.61 -20.49 27.33
N GLU A 360 7.45 -21.51 27.17
CA GLU A 360 8.90 -21.39 27.37
C GLU A 360 9.53 -20.39 26.38
N ASN A 361 9.07 -20.38 25.13
CA ASN A 361 9.55 -19.45 24.11
C ASN A 361 9.20 -18.00 24.49
N LEU A 362 7.98 -17.75 24.99
CA LEU A 362 7.53 -16.43 25.46
C LEU A 362 8.34 -15.97 26.68
N GLU A 363 8.55 -16.85 27.65
CA GLU A 363 9.33 -16.56 28.87
C GLU A 363 10.76 -16.18 28.54
N LYS A 364 11.40 -16.95 27.65
CA LYS A 364 12.75 -16.68 27.14
C LYS A 364 12.81 -15.37 26.34
N HIS A 365 11.86 -15.15 25.42
CA HIS A 365 11.86 -13.99 24.53
C HIS A 365 11.73 -12.66 25.30
N HIS A 366 10.87 -12.61 26.32
CA HIS A 366 10.64 -11.39 27.10
C HIS A 366 11.43 -11.30 28.40
N ASN A 367 12.14 -12.37 28.81
CA ASN A 367 12.78 -12.51 30.13
C ASN A 367 11.78 -12.27 31.28
N LYS A 368 10.64 -12.96 31.18
CA LYS A 368 9.48 -12.92 32.11
C LYS A 368 8.99 -14.34 32.36
N THR A 369 8.06 -14.53 33.29
CA THR A 369 7.59 -15.85 33.74
C THR A 369 6.08 -15.90 33.92
N PHE A 370 5.45 -17.03 33.59
CA PHE A 370 4.05 -17.31 33.90
C PHE A 370 3.92 -17.93 35.30
N THR A 371 4.22 -17.11 36.31
CA THR A 371 4.21 -17.50 37.73
C THR A 371 3.43 -16.50 38.56
N GLY A 372 3.04 -16.88 39.78
CA GLY A 372 2.37 -15.99 40.71
C GLY A 372 1.05 -15.48 40.14
N ARG A 373 0.90 -14.15 39.99
CA ARG A 373 -0.32 -13.57 39.43
C ARG A 373 -0.50 -13.86 37.94
N GLY A 374 0.57 -14.25 37.27
CA GLY A 374 0.60 -14.58 35.85
C GLY A 374 0.54 -16.08 35.56
N GLU A 375 0.23 -16.92 36.55
CA GLU A 375 0.19 -18.36 36.35
C GLU A 375 -0.88 -18.77 35.33
N ILE A 376 -0.50 -19.59 34.35
CA ILE A 376 -1.43 -20.07 33.32
C ILE A 376 -2.43 -21.04 33.93
N PRO A 377 -3.76 -20.80 33.79
CA PRO A 377 -4.78 -21.67 34.35
C PRO A 377 -4.67 -23.10 33.80
N SER A 378 -4.89 -24.09 34.66
CA SER A 378 -4.79 -25.51 34.31
C SER A 378 -5.74 -25.92 33.17
N GLU A 379 -6.86 -25.21 33.04
CA GLU A 379 -7.88 -25.37 32.01
C GLU A 379 -7.34 -25.05 30.63
N TRP A 380 -6.40 -24.09 30.51
CA TRP A 380 -5.83 -23.71 29.21
C TRP A 380 -4.94 -24.82 28.64
N LYS A 381 -4.29 -25.59 29.52
CA LYS A 381 -3.42 -26.72 29.14
C LYS A 381 -4.19 -27.88 28.49
N ARG A 382 -5.53 -27.86 28.54
CA ARG A 382 -6.38 -28.89 27.93
C ARG A 382 -6.67 -28.63 26.46
N PHE A 383 -6.47 -27.40 25.97
CA PHE A 383 -6.75 -27.08 24.58
C PHE A 383 -5.68 -27.65 23.65
N SER A 384 -6.11 -28.46 22.70
CA SER A 384 -5.27 -28.95 21.61
C SER A 384 -5.18 -27.94 20.46
N GLN A 385 -4.18 -28.11 19.58
CA GLN A 385 -4.03 -27.32 18.36
C GLN A 385 -5.28 -27.42 17.46
N SER A 386 -5.88 -28.60 17.34
CA SER A 386 -7.07 -28.79 16.51
C SER A 386 -8.28 -28.04 17.06
N GLU A 387 -8.48 -28.04 18.39
CA GLU A 387 -9.52 -27.24 19.05
C GLU A 387 -9.26 -25.74 18.90
N ALA A 388 -8.01 -25.31 19.01
CA ALA A 388 -7.60 -23.93 18.79
C ALA A 388 -7.95 -23.46 17.37
N VAL A 389 -7.60 -24.24 16.35
CA VAL A 389 -7.94 -23.94 14.95
C VAL A 389 -9.45 -23.98 14.72
N ALA A 390 -10.16 -24.98 15.27
CA ALA A 390 -11.61 -25.08 15.15
C ALA A 390 -12.32 -23.85 15.76
N SER A 391 -11.78 -23.28 16.84
CA SER A 391 -12.33 -22.09 17.50
C SER A 391 -12.32 -20.83 16.62
N LEU A 392 -11.52 -20.82 15.54
CA LEU A 392 -11.50 -19.71 14.57
C LEU A 392 -12.79 -19.62 13.75
N GLY A 393 -13.55 -20.71 13.61
CA GLY A 393 -14.85 -20.70 12.92
C GLY A 393 -14.78 -20.49 11.40
N ILE A 394 -13.69 -20.93 10.75
CA ILE A 394 -13.42 -20.71 9.31
C ILE A 394 -14.38 -21.47 8.37
N ASN A 395 -15.11 -22.46 8.86
CA ASN A 395 -15.95 -23.37 8.05
C ASN A 395 -17.41 -23.43 8.56
N LYS A 396 -17.97 -22.35 9.11
CA LYS A 396 -19.37 -22.31 9.55
C LYS A 396 -20.27 -21.62 8.54
#